data_AF-A0A925JNW4-F1
#
_entry.id   AF-A0A925JNW4-F1
#
_cell.length_a   1.000
_cell.length_b   1.000
_cell.length_c   1.000
_cell.angle_alpha   90.00
_cell.angle_beta   90.00
_cell.angle_gamma   90.00
#
_symmetry.space_group_name_H-M   'P 1'
#
loop_
_entity.id
_entity.type
_entity.pdbx_description
1 polymer ?
#
loop_
_entity_poly.entity_id
_entity_poly.type
_entity_poly.pdbx_seq_one_letter_code
_entity_poly.pdbx_strand_id
1 'polypeptide(L)'
;MPASQSTLGPETAESLHAHKVVLFALATLAELRESDTESHILRVQNYVRVLANRLSAHPALGQQLTPAYIESLCASVPLYDMGTVGIPDRILLKPGRLTPDEIAIMRTHTTLGYEAIVRAEKTLGQTSPLLAIAKELTRSHQEKWDGKGYPQGLSETQIPLSARIVALADVYDALISNKVYKDGIAHEAALSVIFGERGAHFDPDVVDAFMEVHPEFVEIATRYADSDADMQQKIEYMANAIAEVAVL
;
A
#
# COMPACT_ATOMS: atom_id res chain seq x y z
N MET A 1 -5.57 27.49 -29.30
CA MET A 1 -5.78 26.11 -29.78
C MET A 1 -6.14 25.27 -28.57
N PRO A 2 -7.37 24.76 -28.43
CA PRO A 2 -7.73 23.91 -27.31
C PRO A 2 -7.12 22.52 -27.53
N ALA A 3 -6.45 21.99 -26.52
CA ALA A 3 -5.89 20.64 -26.52
C ALA A 3 -7.02 19.61 -26.74
N SER A 4 -6.84 18.73 -27.72
CA SER A 4 -7.76 17.62 -27.96
C SER A 4 -7.72 16.67 -26.75
N GLN A 5 -8.81 16.65 -25.98
CA GLN A 5 -9.07 15.54 -25.08
C GLN A 5 -9.28 14.30 -25.96
N SER A 6 -8.27 13.42 -25.98
CA SER A 6 -8.40 12.09 -26.57
C SER A 6 -9.35 11.29 -25.70
N THR A 7 -10.63 11.27 -26.06
CA THR A 7 -11.58 10.29 -25.52
C THR A 7 -11.16 8.93 -26.05
N LEU A 8 -10.66 8.06 -25.17
CA LEU A 8 -10.39 6.66 -25.48
C LEU A 8 -11.63 6.04 -26.14
N GLY A 9 -11.44 5.26 -27.20
CA GLY A 9 -12.54 4.55 -27.85
C GLY A 9 -13.25 3.60 -26.87
N PRO A 10 -14.53 3.27 -27.09
CA PRO A 10 -15.33 2.45 -26.16
C PRO A 10 -14.68 1.08 -25.88
N GLU A 11 -14.10 0.43 -26.89
CA GLU A 11 -13.40 -0.86 -26.75
C GLU A 11 -12.13 -0.74 -25.89
N THR A 12 -11.39 0.37 -25.99
CA THR A 12 -10.20 0.62 -25.17
C THR A 12 -10.56 0.91 -23.72
N ALA A 13 -11.65 1.64 -23.49
CA ALA A 13 -12.17 1.92 -22.16
C ALA A 13 -12.67 0.64 -21.46
N GLU A 14 -13.38 -0.23 -22.18
CA GLU A 14 -13.81 -1.54 -21.71
C GLU A 14 -12.62 -2.43 -21.33
N SER A 15 -11.62 -2.53 -22.22
CA SER A 15 -10.41 -3.31 -21.95
C SER A 15 -9.65 -2.79 -20.73
N LEU A 16 -9.50 -1.47 -20.58
CA LEU A 16 -8.86 -0.89 -19.40
C LEU A 16 -9.65 -1.16 -18.11
N HIS A 17 -10.98 -1.09 -18.18
CA HIS A 17 -11.83 -1.43 -17.04
C HIS A 17 -11.68 -2.90 -16.64
N ALA A 18 -11.71 -3.83 -17.61
CA ALA A 18 -11.50 -5.25 -17.37
C ALA A 18 -10.12 -5.54 -16.73
N HIS A 19 -9.04 -4.91 -17.23
CA HIS A 19 -7.71 -5.04 -16.62
C HIS A 19 -7.67 -4.55 -15.18
N LYS A 20 -8.34 -3.42 -14.87
CA LYS A 20 -8.44 -2.90 -13.49
C LYS A 20 -9.19 -3.88 -12.58
N VAL A 21 -10.30 -4.44 -13.05
CA VAL A 21 -11.08 -5.44 -12.28
C VAL A 21 -10.23 -6.67 -11.98
N VAL A 22 -9.50 -7.20 -12.98
CA VAL A 22 -8.61 -8.35 -12.77
C VAL A 22 -7.48 -8.02 -11.79
N LEU A 23 -6.89 -6.82 -11.91
CA LEU A 23 -5.84 -6.36 -10.99
C LEU A 23 -6.33 -6.32 -9.55
N PHE A 24 -7.49 -5.68 -9.32
CA PHE A 24 -8.10 -5.60 -8.00
C PHE A 24 -8.45 -6.99 -7.46
N ALA A 25 -9.05 -7.86 -8.27
CA ALA A 25 -9.38 -9.23 -7.84
C ALA A 25 -8.13 -10.02 -7.40
N LEU A 26 -7.01 -9.89 -8.12
CA LEU A 26 -5.75 -10.53 -7.74
C LEU A 26 -5.15 -9.93 -6.47
N ALA A 27 -5.24 -8.60 -6.30
CA ALA A 27 -4.79 -7.93 -5.08
C ALA A 27 -5.62 -8.37 -3.87
N THR A 28 -6.95 -8.41 -4.00
CA THR A 28 -7.86 -8.92 -2.95
C THR A 28 -7.53 -10.37 -2.58
N LEU A 29 -7.21 -11.23 -3.55
CA LEU A 29 -6.79 -12.61 -3.27
C LEU A 29 -5.46 -12.67 -2.48
N ALA A 30 -4.54 -11.74 -2.72
CA ALA A 30 -3.31 -11.64 -1.96
C ALA A 30 -3.58 -11.21 -0.50
N GLU A 31 -4.38 -10.16 -0.30
CA GLU A 31 -4.74 -9.66 1.03
C GLU A 31 -5.51 -10.67 1.90
N LEU A 32 -6.36 -11.48 1.28
CA LEU A 32 -7.06 -12.55 2.01
C LEU A 32 -6.07 -13.48 2.71
N ARG A 33 -4.87 -13.68 2.15
CA ARG A 33 -3.80 -14.46 2.80
C ARG A 33 -3.14 -13.74 3.97
N GLU A 34 -3.28 -12.43 4.07
CA GLU A 34 -2.75 -11.60 5.15
C GLU A 34 -3.76 -11.42 6.28
N SER A 35 -4.95 -12.04 6.14
CA SER A 35 -6.10 -11.77 7.02
C SER A 35 -6.51 -10.30 6.99
N ASP A 36 -6.34 -9.66 5.84
CA ASP A 36 -6.90 -8.35 5.52
C ASP A 36 -8.07 -8.47 4.54
N THR A 37 -8.76 -7.36 4.32
CA THR A 37 -10.00 -7.26 3.55
C THR A 37 -9.82 -6.26 2.42
N GLU A 38 -10.65 -6.35 1.38
CA GLU A 38 -10.67 -5.37 0.29
C GLU A 38 -10.79 -3.92 0.79
N SER A 39 -11.42 -3.74 1.95
CA SER A 39 -11.52 -2.46 2.64
C SER A 39 -10.15 -1.82 2.92
N HIS A 40 -9.08 -2.58 3.17
CA HIS A 40 -7.71 -2.06 3.32
C HIS A 40 -7.22 -1.36 2.05
N ILE A 41 -7.21 -2.03 0.89
CA ILE A 41 -6.83 -1.41 -0.40
C ILE A 41 -7.62 -0.13 -0.64
N LEU A 42 -8.94 -0.18 -0.41
CA LEU A 42 -9.81 0.96 -0.64
C LEU A 42 -9.46 2.12 0.29
N ARG A 43 -9.20 1.88 1.57
CA ARG A 43 -8.77 2.92 2.52
C ARG A 43 -7.42 3.50 2.10
N VAL A 44 -6.40 2.68 1.93
CA VAL A 44 -5.04 3.13 1.56
C VAL A 44 -5.05 3.88 0.23
N GLN A 45 -5.78 3.40 -0.78
CA GLN A 45 -5.86 4.09 -2.07
C GLN A 45 -6.50 5.48 -1.94
N ASN A 46 -7.53 5.64 -1.11
CA ASN A 46 -8.16 6.93 -0.89
C ASN A 46 -7.29 7.86 -0.02
N TYR A 47 -6.61 7.33 1.00
CA TYR A 47 -5.62 8.07 1.80
C TYR A 47 -4.49 8.64 0.92
N VAL A 48 -3.91 7.80 0.07
CA VAL A 48 -2.87 8.17 -0.88
C VAL A 48 -3.36 9.29 -1.80
N ARG A 49 -4.60 9.21 -2.28
CA ARG A 49 -5.18 10.24 -3.17
C ARG A 49 -5.33 11.59 -2.46
N VAL A 50 -5.91 11.60 -1.26
CA VAL A 50 -6.07 12.81 -0.44
C VAL A 50 -4.71 13.45 -0.18
N LEU A 51 -3.75 12.64 0.27
CA LEU A 51 -2.41 13.12 0.62
C LEU A 51 -1.65 13.65 -0.60
N ALA A 52 -1.68 12.93 -1.72
CA ALA A 52 -1.05 13.36 -2.96
C ALA A 52 -1.67 14.64 -3.53
N ASN A 53 -3.00 14.79 -3.45
CA ASN A 53 -3.67 16.02 -3.85
C ASN A 53 -3.25 17.20 -2.96
N ARG A 54 -3.15 17.00 -1.64
CA ARG A 54 -2.67 18.06 -0.75
C ARG A 54 -1.23 18.45 -1.06
N LEU A 55 -0.36 17.47 -1.28
CA LEU A 55 1.05 17.68 -1.61
C LEU A 55 1.26 18.28 -3.01
N SER A 56 0.26 18.22 -3.91
CA SER A 56 0.35 18.84 -5.24
C SER A 56 0.53 20.37 -5.18
N ALA A 57 0.11 21.01 -4.08
CA ALA A 57 0.34 22.42 -3.83
C ALA A 57 1.70 22.72 -3.17
N HIS A 58 2.49 21.70 -2.81
CA HIS A 58 3.79 21.89 -2.17
C HIS A 58 4.84 22.42 -3.17
N PRO A 59 5.65 23.45 -2.84
CA PRO A 59 6.57 24.06 -3.80
C PRO A 59 7.61 23.10 -4.40
N ALA A 60 8.11 22.15 -3.60
CA ALA A 60 9.15 21.21 -4.03
C ALA A 60 8.59 19.91 -4.62
N LEU A 61 7.42 19.46 -4.17
CA LEU A 61 6.85 18.14 -4.52
C LEU A 61 5.75 18.24 -5.58
N GLY A 62 5.09 19.40 -5.67
CA GLY A 62 3.95 19.63 -6.56
C GLY A 62 4.26 19.48 -8.04
N GLN A 63 5.51 19.71 -8.46
CA GLN A 63 5.92 19.54 -9.85
C GLN A 63 5.79 18.07 -10.32
N GLN A 64 6.04 17.10 -9.45
CA GLN A 64 5.90 15.68 -9.76
C GLN A 64 4.44 15.22 -9.63
N LEU A 65 3.70 15.77 -8.66
CA LEU A 65 2.32 15.40 -8.31
C LEU A 65 1.28 16.04 -9.25
N THR A 66 1.48 15.85 -10.55
CA THR A 66 0.49 16.21 -11.58
C THR A 66 -0.75 15.32 -11.47
N PRO A 67 -1.93 15.74 -11.98
CA PRO A 67 -3.12 14.89 -11.98
C PRO A 67 -2.89 13.49 -12.58
N ALA A 68 -2.13 13.40 -13.69
CA ALA A 68 -1.80 12.13 -14.32
C ALA A 68 -0.90 11.22 -13.46
N TYR A 69 0.04 11.81 -12.71
CA TYR A 69 0.88 11.07 -11.77
C TYR A 69 0.05 10.56 -10.59
N ILE A 70 -0.83 11.39 -10.02
CA ILE A 70 -1.71 11.02 -8.91
C ILE A 70 -2.64 9.86 -9.32
N GLU A 71 -3.22 9.91 -10.52
CA GLU A 71 -4.03 8.80 -11.06
C GLU A 71 -3.20 7.51 -11.20
N SER A 72 -1.97 7.62 -11.71
CA SER A 72 -1.08 6.45 -11.86
C SER A 72 -0.63 5.89 -10.50
N LEU A 73 -0.37 6.76 -9.52
CA LEU A 73 -0.03 6.40 -8.15
C LEU A 73 -1.19 5.65 -7.49
N CYS A 74 -2.40 6.21 -7.52
CA CYS A 74 -3.58 5.57 -6.96
C CYS A 74 -3.86 4.21 -7.61
N ALA A 75 -3.73 4.13 -8.95
CA ALA A 75 -3.91 2.88 -9.69
C ALA A 75 -2.84 1.82 -9.37
N SER A 76 -1.69 2.22 -8.83
CA SER A 76 -0.59 1.32 -8.45
C SER A 76 -0.68 0.84 -7.01
N VAL A 77 -1.48 1.49 -6.15
CA VAL A 77 -1.61 1.12 -4.73
C VAL A 77 -1.94 -0.36 -4.53
N PRO A 78 -2.90 -0.99 -5.23
CA PRO A 78 -3.23 -2.41 -5.00
C PRO A 78 -2.05 -3.38 -5.20
N LEU A 79 -0.95 -2.93 -5.81
CA LEU A 79 0.22 -3.74 -6.08
C LEU A 79 1.32 -3.63 -5.02
N TYR A 80 1.26 -2.67 -4.10
CA TYR A 80 2.42 -2.34 -3.25
C TYR A 80 2.92 -3.54 -2.44
N ASP A 81 1.99 -4.40 -1.96
CA ASP A 81 2.34 -5.59 -1.18
C ASP A 81 2.15 -6.93 -1.92
N MET A 82 1.98 -6.91 -3.26
CA MET A 82 1.69 -8.13 -4.03
C MET A 82 2.72 -9.27 -3.86
N GLY A 83 3.92 -8.95 -3.38
CA GLY A 83 4.99 -9.91 -3.15
C GLY A 83 4.76 -10.82 -1.94
N THR A 84 3.82 -10.51 -1.06
CA THR A 84 3.42 -11.37 0.08
C THR A 84 2.90 -12.71 -0.39
N VAL A 85 2.44 -12.80 -1.64
CA VAL A 85 2.09 -14.06 -2.31
C VAL A 85 3.25 -15.07 -2.30
N GLY A 86 4.49 -14.60 -2.33
CA GLY A 86 5.67 -15.46 -2.26
C GLY A 86 6.15 -15.79 -0.84
N ILE A 87 5.51 -15.24 0.20
CA ILE A 87 5.87 -15.50 1.60
C ILE A 87 5.16 -16.79 2.07
N PRO A 88 5.88 -17.70 2.77
CA PRO A 88 5.26 -18.92 3.30
C PRO A 88 4.23 -18.62 4.40
N ASP A 89 3.09 -19.33 4.38
CA ASP A 89 1.99 -19.13 5.34
C ASP A 89 2.44 -19.26 6.80
N ARG A 90 3.31 -20.22 7.12
CA ARG A 90 3.87 -20.38 8.49
C ARG A 90 4.60 -19.13 9.02
N ILE A 91 5.02 -18.23 8.14
CA ILE A 91 5.64 -16.93 8.47
C ILE A 91 4.60 -15.83 8.40
N LEU A 92 3.84 -15.76 7.30
CA LEU A 92 2.82 -14.73 7.06
C LEU A 92 1.74 -14.71 8.14
N LEU A 93 1.26 -15.89 8.53
CA LEU A 93 0.13 -16.10 9.43
C LEU A 93 0.55 -16.46 10.86
N LYS A 94 1.84 -16.34 11.18
CA LYS A 94 2.36 -16.75 12.49
C LYS A 94 1.69 -15.92 13.61
N PRO A 95 0.97 -16.55 14.56
CA PRO A 95 0.38 -15.85 15.68
C PRO A 95 1.45 -15.54 16.73
N GLY A 96 2.25 -14.50 16.48
CA GLY A 96 3.31 -14.07 17.40
C GLY A 96 4.45 -13.31 16.73
N ARG A 97 5.55 -13.13 17.48
CA ARG A 97 6.75 -12.46 16.95
C ARG A 97 7.48 -13.38 15.98
N LEU A 98 7.92 -12.80 14.86
CA LEU A 98 8.84 -13.44 13.94
C LEU A 98 10.26 -13.49 14.54
N THR A 99 10.98 -14.59 14.28
CA THR A 99 12.42 -14.70 14.56
C THR A 99 13.23 -13.84 13.57
N PRO A 100 14.51 -13.56 13.83
CA PRO A 100 15.35 -12.82 12.87
C PRO A 100 15.37 -13.44 11.45
N ASP A 101 15.42 -14.77 11.35
CA ASP A 101 15.41 -15.47 10.06
C ASP A 101 14.04 -15.37 9.37
N GLU A 102 12.95 -15.47 10.13
CA GLU A 102 11.59 -15.28 9.61
C GLU A 102 11.36 -13.84 9.15
N ILE A 103 11.90 -12.84 9.87
CA ILE A 103 11.89 -11.43 9.44
C ILE A 103 12.67 -11.28 8.14
N ALA A 104 13.84 -11.92 8.01
CA ALA A 104 14.63 -11.86 6.78
C ALA A 104 13.84 -12.41 5.58
N ILE A 105 13.08 -13.50 5.76
CA ILE A 105 12.19 -14.05 4.74
C ILE A 105 11.02 -13.10 4.47
N MET A 106 10.34 -12.61 5.50
CA MET A 106 9.20 -11.69 5.36
C MET A 106 9.57 -10.45 4.54
N ARG A 107 10.74 -9.85 4.81
CA ARG A 107 11.24 -8.66 4.08
C ARG A 107 11.40 -8.87 2.57
N THR A 108 11.50 -10.13 2.12
CA THR A 108 11.67 -10.43 0.69
C THR A 108 10.42 -10.11 -0.16
N HIS A 109 9.24 -9.91 0.44
CA HIS A 109 8.02 -9.56 -0.31
C HIS A 109 8.25 -8.34 -1.23
N THR A 110 8.93 -7.31 -0.72
CA THR A 110 9.26 -6.11 -1.51
C THR A 110 10.01 -6.44 -2.81
N THR A 111 11.00 -7.32 -2.71
CA THR A 111 11.84 -7.73 -3.85
C THR A 111 11.10 -8.70 -4.76
N LEU A 112 10.30 -9.62 -4.21
CA LEU A 112 9.50 -10.57 -4.98
C LEU A 112 8.47 -9.85 -5.86
N GLY A 113 7.75 -8.87 -5.32
CA GLY A 113 6.80 -8.04 -6.06
C GLY A 113 7.48 -7.23 -7.18
N TYR A 114 8.60 -6.56 -6.85
CA TYR A 114 9.38 -5.81 -7.83
C TYR A 114 9.87 -6.69 -9.00
N GLU A 115 10.50 -7.84 -8.70
CA GLU A 115 11.03 -8.74 -9.72
C GLU A 115 9.94 -9.36 -10.60
N ALA A 116 8.74 -9.61 -10.05
CA ALA A 116 7.60 -10.08 -10.81
C ALA A 116 7.19 -9.06 -11.90
N ILE A 117 7.10 -7.77 -11.54
CA ILE A 117 6.77 -6.70 -12.50
C ILE A 117 7.87 -6.55 -13.54
N VAL A 118 9.14 -6.53 -13.14
CA VAL A 118 10.29 -6.43 -14.06
C VAL A 118 10.29 -7.58 -15.08
N ARG A 119 10.01 -8.81 -14.62
CA ARG A 119 9.93 -9.98 -15.50
C ARG A 119 8.74 -9.91 -16.46
N ALA A 120 7.59 -9.43 -15.99
CA ALA A 120 6.41 -9.24 -16.83
C ALA A 120 6.65 -8.18 -17.92
N GLU A 121 7.21 -7.02 -17.56
CA GLU A 121 7.59 -5.97 -18.52
C GLU A 121 8.59 -6.48 -19.56
N LYS A 122 9.61 -7.24 -19.13
CA LYS A 122 10.58 -7.85 -20.06
C LYS A 122 9.93 -8.84 -21.03
N THR A 123 8.94 -9.59 -20.57
CA THR A 123 8.25 -10.62 -21.38
C THR A 123 7.32 -10.00 -22.40
N LEU A 124 6.58 -8.95 -22.01
CA LEU A 124 5.55 -8.30 -22.85
C LEU A 124 6.08 -7.09 -23.64
N GLY A 125 7.28 -6.59 -23.30
CA GLY A 125 8.00 -5.59 -24.10
C GLY A 125 7.44 -4.17 -24.01
N GLN A 126 6.76 -3.80 -22.92
CA GLN A 126 6.17 -2.47 -22.74
C GLN A 126 6.43 -1.91 -21.35
N THR A 127 6.84 -0.63 -21.30
CA THR A 127 6.95 0.16 -20.06
C THR A 127 5.76 1.10 -19.94
N SER A 128 5.32 1.40 -18.72
CA SER A 128 4.25 2.36 -18.45
C SER A 128 4.55 3.19 -17.19
N PRO A 129 4.11 4.46 -17.10
CA PRO A 129 4.21 5.24 -15.86
C PRO A 129 3.61 4.53 -14.65
N LEU A 130 2.50 3.81 -14.84
CA LEU A 130 1.89 2.98 -13.79
C LEU A 130 2.85 1.88 -13.32
N LEU A 131 3.45 1.13 -14.24
CA LEU A 131 4.39 0.06 -13.89
C LEU A 131 5.69 0.59 -13.27
N ALA A 132 6.13 1.79 -13.67
CA ALA A 132 7.24 2.47 -13.01
C ALA A 132 6.92 2.76 -11.54
N ILE A 133 5.75 3.34 -11.25
CA ILE A 133 5.32 3.62 -9.88
C ILE A 133 5.08 2.32 -9.10
N ALA A 134 4.43 1.31 -9.69
CA ALA A 134 4.22 0.02 -9.04
C ALA A 134 5.54 -0.65 -8.62
N LYS A 135 6.59 -0.54 -9.45
CA LYS A 135 7.95 -0.98 -9.08
C LYS A 135 8.55 -0.17 -7.93
N GLU A 136 8.35 1.15 -7.91
CA GLU A 136 8.79 2.00 -6.80
C GLU A 136 8.11 1.59 -5.49
N LEU A 137 6.78 1.41 -5.52
CA LEU A 137 5.97 1.04 -4.35
C LEU A 137 6.36 -0.34 -3.82
N THR A 138 6.32 -1.37 -4.68
CA THR A 138 6.68 -2.75 -4.28
C THR A 138 8.06 -2.80 -3.64
N ARG A 139 9.03 -2.10 -4.22
CA ARG A 139 10.41 -2.16 -3.73
C ARG A 139 10.66 -1.29 -2.49
N SER A 140 9.93 -0.18 -2.31
CA SER A 140 10.39 0.88 -1.39
C SER A 140 9.37 1.32 -0.35
N HIS A 141 8.16 0.77 -0.31
CA HIS A 141 7.14 1.20 0.68
C HIS A 141 7.54 0.88 2.14
N GLN A 142 8.51 0.00 2.35
CA GLN A 142 9.08 -0.35 3.66
C GLN A 142 10.40 0.39 3.98
N GLU A 143 10.83 1.30 3.09
CA GLU A 143 11.94 2.19 3.38
C GLU A 143 11.52 3.24 4.42
N LYS A 144 12.49 3.70 5.21
CA LYS A 144 12.26 4.70 6.27
C LYS A 144 13.08 5.93 5.98
N TRP A 145 12.52 7.10 6.26
CA TRP A 145 13.18 8.37 6.00
C TRP A 145 14.60 8.45 6.55
N ASP A 146 14.85 7.85 7.72
CA ASP A 146 16.16 7.78 8.40
C ASP A 146 17.13 6.72 7.86
N GLY A 147 16.77 5.99 6.80
CA GLY A 147 17.60 4.94 6.19
C GLY A 147 17.60 3.60 6.92
N LYS A 148 16.82 3.43 8.01
CA LYS A 148 16.73 2.15 8.74
C LYS A 148 15.68 1.19 8.18
N GLY A 149 15.12 1.52 7.02
CA GLY A 149 14.17 0.70 6.29
C GLY A 149 14.82 -0.43 5.50
N TYR A 150 14.03 -1.06 4.63
CA TYR A 150 14.46 -2.17 3.78
C TYR A 150 13.68 -2.13 2.46
N PRO A 151 14.14 -2.81 1.39
CA PRO A 151 15.29 -3.72 1.31
C PRO A 151 16.64 -3.05 1.01
N GLN A 152 16.66 -1.78 0.62
CA GLN A 152 17.87 -1.09 0.16
C GLN A 152 18.46 -0.14 1.21
N GLY A 153 17.69 0.24 2.23
CA GLY A 153 18.13 1.20 3.24
C GLY A 153 18.25 2.60 2.65
N LEU A 154 17.32 2.95 1.77
CA LEU A 154 17.24 4.29 1.18
C LEU A 154 16.85 5.29 2.26
N SER A 155 17.46 6.47 2.22
CA SER A 155 17.15 7.56 3.15
C SER A 155 16.66 8.81 2.42
N GLU A 156 15.83 9.59 3.09
CA GLU A 156 15.34 10.89 2.63
C GLU A 156 14.78 10.83 1.19
N THR A 157 15.27 11.70 0.32
CA THR A 157 14.81 11.86 -1.06
C THR A 157 15.29 10.77 -2.02
N GLN A 158 16.13 9.84 -1.54
CA GLN A 158 16.44 8.61 -2.30
C GLN A 158 15.22 7.68 -2.36
N ILE A 159 14.31 7.78 -1.38
CA ILE A 159 13.05 7.05 -1.37
C ILE A 159 12.11 7.72 -2.39
N PRO A 160 11.56 6.98 -3.36
CA PRO A 160 10.58 7.53 -4.29
C PRO A 160 9.42 8.22 -3.57
N LEU A 161 8.96 9.35 -4.08
CA LEU A 161 7.85 10.11 -3.48
C LEU A 161 6.58 9.25 -3.36
N SER A 162 6.31 8.42 -4.36
CA SER A 162 5.25 7.42 -4.35
C SER A 162 5.28 6.54 -3.09
N ALA A 163 6.45 5.96 -2.79
CA ALA A 163 6.65 5.09 -1.64
C ALA A 163 6.55 5.84 -0.31
N ARG A 164 7.06 7.08 -0.23
CA ARG A 164 6.94 7.92 0.98
C ARG A 164 5.47 8.22 1.34
N ILE A 165 4.64 8.49 0.33
CA ILE A 165 3.19 8.73 0.51
C ILE A 165 2.48 7.45 0.95
N VAL A 166 2.75 6.33 0.29
CA VAL A 166 2.11 5.03 0.60
C VAL A 166 2.53 4.53 1.98
N ALA A 167 3.80 4.66 2.38
CA ALA A 167 4.28 4.22 3.68
C ALA A 167 3.51 4.89 4.85
N LEU A 168 3.22 6.19 4.75
CA LEU A 168 2.42 6.87 5.78
C LEU A 168 0.97 6.36 5.77
N ALA A 169 0.35 6.25 4.60
CA ALA A 169 -1.03 5.81 4.46
C ALA A 169 -1.25 4.38 4.96
N ASP A 170 -0.34 3.47 4.64
CA ASP A 170 -0.35 2.07 5.06
C ASP A 170 -0.18 1.96 6.59
N VAL A 171 0.83 2.62 7.17
CA VAL A 171 1.03 2.58 8.63
C VAL A 171 -0.15 3.20 9.37
N TYR A 172 -0.74 4.29 8.87
CA TYR A 172 -1.96 4.84 9.45
C TYR A 172 -3.09 3.80 9.48
N ASP A 173 -3.37 3.16 8.34
CA ASP A 173 -4.42 2.14 8.25
C ASP A 173 -4.16 0.98 9.22
N ALA A 174 -2.92 0.49 9.26
CA ALA A 174 -2.51 -0.60 10.14
C ALA A 174 -2.58 -0.25 11.64
N LEU A 175 -2.46 1.03 12.01
CA LEU A 175 -2.59 1.49 13.39
C LEU A 175 -4.05 1.50 13.84
N ILE A 176 -4.98 1.96 13.00
CA ILE A 176 -6.39 2.15 13.36
C ILE A 176 -7.25 0.91 13.10
N SER A 177 -6.80 -0.01 12.24
CA SER A 177 -7.59 -1.18 11.84
C SER A 177 -7.52 -2.30 12.88
N ASN A 178 -8.67 -2.93 13.13
CA ASN A 178 -8.74 -4.10 13.98
C ASN A 178 -8.15 -5.32 13.27
N LYS A 179 -7.31 -6.06 13.98
CA LYS A 179 -6.81 -7.38 13.58
C LYS A 179 -7.43 -8.44 14.49
N VAL A 180 -7.45 -9.69 14.05
CA VAL A 180 -8.07 -10.82 14.78
C VAL A 180 -7.64 -10.92 16.25
N TYR A 181 -6.38 -10.59 16.55
CA TYR A 181 -5.83 -10.67 17.92
C TYR A 181 -5.42 -9.32 18.52
N LYS A 182 -5.71 -8.21 17.85
CA LYS A 182 -5.25 -6.89 18.27
C LYS A 182 -6.18 -5.81 17.74
N ASP A 183 -6.83 -5.11 18.67
CA ASP A 183 -7.63 -3.94 18.33
C ASP A 183 -6.74 -2.81 17.80
N GLY A 184 -7.29 -2.04 16.86
CA GLY A 184 -6.71 -0.79 16.41
C GLY A 184 -6.69 0.26 17.53
N ILE A 185 -5.86 1.29 17.37
CA ILE A 185 -5.85 2.43 18.28
C ILE A 185 -6.76 3.55 17.76
N ALA A 186 -7.21 4.41 18.67
CA ALA A 186 -7.99 5.60 18.30
C ALA A 186 -7.22 6.50 17.33
N HIS A 187 -7.96 7.20 16.46
CA HIS A 187 -7.39 8.09 15.44
C HIS A 187 -6.40 9.09 16.03
N GLU A 188 -6.74 9.76 17.13
CA GLU A 188 -5.89 10.75 17.80
C GLU A 188 -4.58 10.15 18.31
N ALA A 189 -4.61 8.89 18.73
CA ALA A 189 -3.41 8.16 19.12
C ALA A 189 -2.55 7.83 17.89
N ALA A 190 -3.16 7.42 16.77
CA ALA A 190 -2.45 7.19 15.52
C ALA A 190 -1.78 8.48 14.99
N LEU A 191 -2.47 9.63 15.07
CA LEU A 191 -1.88 10.94 14.73
C LEU A 191 -0.62 11.22 15.57
N SER A 192 -0.71 10.98 16.87
CA SER A 192 0.40 11.21 17.80
C SER A 192 1.60 10.30 17.48
N VAL A 193 1.35 9.04 17.15
CA VAL A 193 2.39 8.08 16.73
C VAL A 193 3.06 8.53 15.43
N ILE A 194 2.28 8.85 14.40
CA ILE A 194 2.80 9.27 13.09
C ILE A 194 3.60 10.58 13.21
N PHE A 195 3.06 11.56 13.93
CA PHE A 195 3.75 12.83 14.14
C PHE A 195 5.05 12.65 14.93
N GLY A 196 5.07 11.75 15.91
CA GLY A 196 6.28 11.41 16.68
C GLY A 196 7.40 10.79 15.83
N GLU A 197 7.07 10.18 14.69
CA GLU A 197 8.00 9.55 13.76
C GLU A 197 8.38 10.44 12.56
N ARG A 198 7.99 11.73 12.59
CA ARG A 198 8.33 12.74 11.58
C ARG A 198 9.84 12.93 11.46
N GLY A 199 10.39 12.69 10.27
CA GLY A 199 11.84 12.76 10.01
C GLY A 199 12.63 11.54 10.49
N ALA A 200 11.95 10.52 11.04
CA ALA A 200 12.55 9.23 11.38
C ALA A 200 12.00 8.13 10.47
N HIS A 201 10.75 7.73 10.68
CA HIS A 201 10.07 6.80 9.77
C HIS A 201 9.60 7.53 8.51
N PHE A 202 8.99 8.70 8.68
CA PHE A 202 8.24 9.35 7.61
C PHE A 202 8.90 10.64 7.14
N ASP A 203 8.67 10.96 5.87
CA ASP A 203 9.03 12.24 5.27
C ASP A 203 8.33 13.38 6.03
N PRO A 204 9.09 14.37 6.55
CA PRO A 204 8.56 15.57 7.20
C PRO A 204 7.43 16.27 6.44
N ASP A 205 7.57 16.44 5.12
CA ASP A 205 6.60 17.18 4.30
C ASP A 205 5.30 16.36 4.13
N VAL A 206 5.43 15.03 4.07
CA VAL A 206 4.29 14.10 3.96
C VAL A 206 3.52 14.04 5.28
N VAL A 207 4.21 14.03 6.42
CA VAL A 207 3.56 14.10 7.75
C VAL A 207 2.83 15.43 7.92
N ASP A 208 3.46 16.55 7.57
CA ASP A 208 2.83 17.86 7.71
C ASP A 208 1.55 17.96 6.86
N ALA A 209 1.60 17.48 5.61
CA ALA A 209 0.43 17.40 4.77
C ALA A 209 -0.66 16.48 5.36
N PHE A 210 -0.28 15.33 5.91
CA PHE A 210 -1.21 14.42 6.60
C PHE A 210 -1.90 15.10 7.78
N MET A 211 -1.16 15.86 8.59
CA MET A 211 -1.72 16.60 9.73
C MET A 211 -2.71 17.70 9.30
N GLU A 212 -2.72 18.12 8.04
CA GLU A 212 -3.73 19.06 7.54
C GLU A 212 -4.99 18.36 7.03
N VAL A 213 -4.86 17.14 6.49
CA VAL A 213 -5.95 16.39 5.84
C VAL A 213 -6.46 15.20 6.65
N HIS A 214 -5.97 15.01 7.88
CA HIS A 214 -6.38 13.89 8.72
C HIS A 214 -7.91 13.77 8.97
N PRO A 215 -8.74 14.84 8.97
CA PRO A 215 -10.18 14.67 9.07
C PRO A 215 -10.76 13.85 7.90
N GLU A 216 -10.24 14.04 6.68
CA GLU A 216 -10.63 13.25 5.50
C GLU A 216 -10.21 11.78 5.65
N PHE A 217 -9.08 11.51 6.33
CA PHE A 217 -8.66 10.14 6.65
C PHE A 217 -9.64 9.46 7.62
N VAL A 218 -10.20 10.19 8.58
CA VAL A 218 -11.24 9.66 9.48
C VAL A 218 -12.52 9.35 8.70
N GLU A 219 -12.93 10.22 7.77
CA GLU A 219 -14.09 9.98 6.91
C GLU A 219 -13.92 8.73 6.04
N ILE A 220 -12.74 8.57 5.42
CA ILE A 220 -12.40 7.39 4.63
C ILE A 220 -12.38 6.12 5.51
N ALA A 221 -11.76 6.17 6.69
CA ALA A 221 -11.74 5.04 7.62
C ALA A 221 -13.15 4.60 8.00
N THR A 222 -14.03 5.55 8.29
CA THR A 222 -15.43 5.29 8.66
C THR A 222 -16.22 4.72 7.49
N ARG A 223 -16.02 5.27 6.29
CA ARG A 223 -16.76 4.86 5.08
C ARG A 223 -16.41 3.44 4.63
N TYR A 224 -15.16 3.04 4.79
CA TYR A 224 -14.64 1.74 4.38
C TYR A 224 -14.20 0.92 5.60
N ALA A 225 -14.93 1.03 6.71
CA ALA A 225 -14.69 0.21 7.89
C ALA A 225 -14.98 -1.26 7.57
N ASP A 226 -14.20 -2.16 8.18
CA ASP A 226 -14.46 -3.59 8.09
C ASP A 226 -15.83 -3.90 8.73
N SER A 227 -16.64 -4.70 8.03
CA SER A 227 -17.91 -5.19 8.55
C SER A 227 -17.73 -6.37 9.51
N ASP A 228 -18.78 -6.72 10.24
CA ASP A 228 -18.75 -7.93 11.08
C ASP A 228 -18.48 -9.21 10.27
N ALA A 229 -18.97 -9.25 9.01
CA ALA A 229 -18.73 -10.37 8.11
C ALA A 229 -17.25 -10.45 7.68
N ASP A 230 -16.64 -9.31 7.41
CA ASP A 230 -15.22 -9.20 7.10
C ASP A 230 -14.36 -9.71 8.26
N MET A 231 -14.67 -9.27 9.48
CA MET A 231 -13.98 -9.71 10.69
C MET A 231 -14.16 -11.22 10.93
N GLN A 232 -15.35 -11.75 10.71
CA GLN A 232 -15.61 -13.19 10.82
C GLN A 232 -14.80 -13.99 9.79
N GLN A 233 -14.70 -13.52 8.55
CA GLN A 233 -13.89 -14.14 7.51
C GLN A 233 -12.40 -14.14 7.88
N LYS A 234 -11.87 -13.04 8.44
CA LYS A 234 -10.50 -12.97 8.97
C LYS A 234 -10.26 -14.03 10.04
N ILE A 235 -11.19 -14.16 11.00
CA ILE A 235 -11.12 -15.16 12.08
C ILE A 235 -11.10 -16.59 11.52
N GLU A 236 -12.02 -16.91 10.60
CA GLU A 236 -12.13 -18.24 10.00
C GLU A 236 -10.88 -18.61 9.19
N TYR A 237 -10.36 -17.67 8.40
CA TYR A 237 -9.13 -17.89 7.63
C TYR A 237 -7.94 -18.17 8.54
N MET A 238 -7.73 -17.34 9.58
CA MET A 238 -6.65 -17.55 10.54
C MET A 238 -6.80 -18.87 11.30
N ALA A 239 -8.01 -19.24 11.72
CA ALA A 239 -8.26 -20.49 12.41
C ALA A 239 -7.90 -21.71 11.55
N ASN A 240 -8.27 -21.70 10.26
CA ASN A 240 -7.94 -22.77 9.33
C ASN A 240 -6.43 -22.87 9.08
N ALA A 241 -5.77 -21.73 8.86
CA ALA A 241 -4.33 -21.70 8.63
C ALA A 241 -3.52 -22.20 9.84
N ILE A 242 -3.92 -21.83 11.07
CA ILE A 242 -3.28 -22.32 12.30
C ILE A 242 -3.49 -23.84 12.46
N ALA A 243 -4.69 -24.34 12.16
CA ALA A 243 -5.00 -25.76 12.26
C ALA A 243 -4.16 -26.60 11.29
N GLU A 244 -3.95 -26.14 10.05
CA GLU A 244 -3.10 -26.84 9.07
C GLU A 244 -1.62 -26.89 9.49
N VAL A 245 -1.10 -25.80 10.08
CA VAL A 245 0.29 -25.76 10.58
C VAL A 245 0.49 -26.69 11.78
N ALA A 246 -0.53 -26.90 12.62
CA ALA A 246 -0.43 -27.78 13.80
C ALA A 246 -0.45 -29.28 13.46
N VAL A 247 -0.83 -29.65 12.24
CA VAL A 247 -0.96 -31.05 11.77
C VAL A 247 0.28 -31.54 11.00
N LEU A 248 1.17 -30.62 10.60
CA LEU A 248 2.44 -30.90 9.89
C LEU A 248 3.63 -31.06 10.86
#